data_AF-A0A7S4G0S6-F1
#
_entry.id   AF-A0A7S4G0S6-F1
#
_cell.length_a   1.000
_cell.length_b   1.000
_cell.length_c   1.000
_cell.angle_alpha   90.00
_cell.angle_beta   90.00
_cell.angle_gamma   90.00
#
_symmetry.space_group_name_H-M   'P 1'
#
loop_
_entity.id
_entity.type
_entity.pdbx_description
1 polymer ?
#
loop_
_entity_poly.entity_id
_entity_poly.type
_entity_poly.pdbx_seq_one_letter_code
_entity_poly.pdbx_strand_id
1 'polypeptide(L)'
;EWRAAAEGRPADPTIGDAAAGIAALLELSASHLAANRYSEAAAVATDALRESPGGRSQDRVAALVRRATCYACNKQYREAQSDCEAALELDPENTDARVLLAKGLLLL
;
A
#
# COMPACT_ATOMS: atom_id res chain seq x y z
N GLU A 1 3.22 -42.45 7.54
CA GLU A 1 2.39 -42.01 6.39
C GLU A 1 0.93 -41.90 6.86
N TRP A 2 0.48 -40.70 7.24
CA TRP A 2 -0.86 -40.46 7.77
C TRP A 2 -1.77 -39.92 6.65
N ARG A 3 -2.60 -40.77 6.08
CA ARG A 3 -3.68 -40.34 5.17
C ARG A 3 -5.02 -40.71 5.78
N ALA A 4 -5.98 -39.80 5.61
CA ALA A 4 -7.40 -39.88 5.94
C ALA A 4 -7.83 -39.43 7.35
N ALA A 5 -8.19 -38.14 7.43
CA ALA A 5 -9.39 -37.68 8.14
C ALA A 5 -9.85 -36.38 7.45
N ALA A 6 -10.77 -36.54 6.49
CA ALA A 6 -11.58 -35.46 5.97
C ALA A 6 -12.76 -35.27 6.92
N GLU A 7 -12.77 -34.17 7.68
CA GLU A 7 -13.94 -33.71 8.42
C GLU A 7 -14.03 -32.19 8.20
N GLY A 8 -15.22 -31.74 7.78
CA GLY A 8 -15.45 -30.43 7.19
C GLY A 8 -15.00 -29.26 8.06
N ARG A 9 -14.12 -28.42 7.50
CA ARG A 9 -14.03 -27.03 7.93
C ARG A 9 -15.18 -26.24 7.28
N PRO A 10 -15.82 -25.34 8.02
CA PRO A 10 -16.81 -24.42 7.46
C PRO A 10 -16.15 -23.62 6.34
N ALA A 11 -16.89 -23.43 5.24
CA ALA A 11 -16.48 -22.64 4.09
C ALA A 11 -16.02 -21.25 4.57
N ASP A 12 -14.71 -20.98 4.44
CA ASP A 12 -14.18 -19.63 4.55
C ASP A 12 -14.76 -18.83 3.37
N PRO A 13 -15.47 -17.71 3.61
CA PRO A 13 -16.05 -16.94 2.52
C PRO A 13 -14.94 -16.41 1.62
N THR A 14 -15.00 -16.82 0.36
CA THR A 14 -14.38 -16.18 -0.80
C THR A 14 -12.85 -16.18 -0.86
N ILE A 15 -12.29 -17.34 -1.25
CA ILE A 15 -11.21 -17.37 -2.24
C ILE A 15 -11.86 -17.14 -3.62
N GLY A 16 -12.36 -15.94 -3.83
CA GLY A 16 -12.81 -15.42 -5.13
C GLY A 16 -12.31 -13.99 -5.16
N ASP A 17 -11.52 -13.62 -6.17
CA ASP A 17 -10.83 -12.32 -6.38
C ASP A 17 -9.38 -12.19 -5.85
N ALA A 18 -8.79 -13.27 -5.32
CA ALA A 18 -7.40 -13.28 -4.85
C ALA A 18 -6.35 -13.34 -5.99
N ALA A 19 -6.23 -12.26 -6.75
CA ALA A 19 -5.00 -11.77 -7.39
C ALA A 19 -5.29 -10.47 -8.16
N ALA A 20 -5.83 -9.46 -7.49
CA ALA A 20 -5.61 -8.10 -7.99
C ALA A 20 -4.10 -7.86 -7.95
N GLY A 21 -3.44 -7.85 -9.11
CA GLY A 21 -2.01 -7.57 -9.18
C GLY A 21 -1.70 -6.24 -8.51
N ILE A 22 -0.47 -6.04 -8.04
CA ILE A 22 -0.06 -4.83 -7.31
C ILE A 22 -0.50 -3.56 -8.07
N ALA A 23 -0.33 -3.53 -9.39
CA ALA A 23 -0.80 -2.44 -10.24
C ALA A 23 -2.32 -2.16 -10.11
N ALA A 24 -3.16 -3.19 -10.09
CA ALA A 24 -4.61 -3.04 -9.93
C ALA A 24 -4.97 -2.48 -8.54
N LEU A 25 -4.27 -2.91 -7.49
CA LEU A 25 -4.43 -2.34 -6.14
C LEU A 25 -4.00 -0.87 -6.10
N LEU A 26 -2.91 -0.51 -6.77
CA LEU A 26 -2.45 0.88 -6.85
C LEU A 26 -3.44 1.79 -7.60
N GLU A 27 -4.06 1.29 -8.67
CA GLU A 27 -5.11 2.01 -9.42
C GLU A 27 -6.40 2.13 -8.59
N LEU A 28 -6.80 1.07 -7.90
CA LEU A 28 -7.96 1.12 -7.00
C LEU A 28 -7.75 2.12 -5.87
N SER A 29 -6.58 2.10 -5.24
CA SER A 29 -6.19 3.09 -4.22
C SER A 29 -6.25 4.52 -4.77
N ALA A 30 -5.77 4.75 -6.00
CA ALA A 30 -5.85 6.04 -6.67
C ALA A 30 -7.31 6.49 -6.88
N SER A 31 -8.19 5.57 -7.27
CA SER A 31 -9.63 5.83 -7.44
C SER A 31 -10.29 6.23 -6.12
N HIS A 32 -10.03 5.51 -5.03
CA HIS A 32 -10.52 5.89 -3.69
C HIS A 32 -9.99 7.26 -3.25
N LEU A 33 -8.72 7.57 -3.55
CA LEU A 33 -8.11 8.85 -3.22
C LEU A 33 -8.78 10.01 -3.99
N ALA A 34 -9.05 9.82 -5.29
CA ALA A 34 -9.80 10.78 -6.10
C ALA A 34 -11.23 10.99 -5.59
N ALA A 35 -11.83 9.97 -4.98
CA ALA A 35 -13.13 10.04 -4.33
C ALA A 35 -13.09 10.61 -2.89
N ASN A 36 -11.94 11.12 -2.43
CA ASN A 36 -11.68 11.60 -1.06
C ASN A 36 -11.89 10.53 0.04
N ARG A 37 -11.86 9.24 -0.31
CA ARG A 37 -11.98 8.12 0.63
C ARG A 37 -10.60 7.71 1.14
N TYR A 38 -9.94 8.61 1.87
CA TYR A 38 -8.51 8.48 2.19
C TYR A 38 -8.17 7.23 3.02
N SER A 39 -9.01 6.86 3.98
CA SER A 39 -8.80 5.66 4.81
C SER A 39 -8.92 4.37 4.01
N GLU A 40 -9.89 4.29 3.10
CA GLU A 40 -10.03 3.16 2.17
C GLU A 40 -8.85 3.10 1.20
N ALA A 41 -8.43 4.25 0.65
CA ALA A 41 -7.28 4.33 -0.24
C ALA A 41 -5.99 3.84 0.44
N ALA A 42 -5.78 4.20 1.71
CA ALA A 42 -4.63 3.74 2.50
C ALA A 42 -4.68 2.24 2.82
N ALA A 43 -5.88 1.69 3.06
CA ALA A 43 -6.06 0.25 3.25
C ALA A 43 -5.68 -0.53 1.98
N VAL A 44 -6.20 -0.13 0.83
CA VAL A 44 -5.87 -0.76 -0.47
C VAL A 44 -4.37 -0.63 -0.80
N ALA A 45 -3.75 0.52 -0.53
CA ALA A 45 -2.30 0.68 -0.69
C ALA A 45 -1.48 -0.21 0.27
N THR A 46 -2.03 -0.49 1.47
CA THR A 46 -1.41 -1.44 2.41
C THR A 46 -1.48 -2.87 1.86
N ASP A 47 -2.58 -3.26 1.24
CA ASP A 47 -2.67 -4.56 0.57
C ASP A 47 -1.64 -4.66 -0.57
N ALA A 48 -1.48 -3.61 -1.39
CA ALA A 48 -0.43 -3.57 -2.41
C ALA A 48 0.98 -3.76 -1.83
N LEU A 49 1.26 -3.18 -0.66
CA LEU A 49 2.55 -3.31 0.03
C LEU A 49 2.79 -4.72 0.60
N ARG A 50 1.73 -5.43 1.01
CA ARG A 50 1.80 -6.82 1.50
C ARG A 50 2.12 -7.80 0.38
N GLU A 51 1.54 -7.56 -0.80
CA GLU A 51 1.79 -8.37 -2.00
C GLU A 51 3.12 -8.02 -2.69
N SER A 52 3.71 -6.86 -2.36
CA SER A 52 4.98 -6.43 -2.95
C SER A 52 6.12 -7.35 -2.53
N PRO A 53 6.89 -7.91 -3.49
CA PRO A 53 8.04 -8.74 -3.18
C PRO A 53 9.04 -7.98 -2.29
N GLY A 54 9.56 -8.67 -1.28
CA GLY A 54 10.54 -8.11 -0.35
C GLY A 54 11.84 -7.69 -1.07
N GLY A 55 12.49 -6.64 -0.56
CA GLY A 55 13.71 -6.06 -1.14
C GLY A 55 13.47 -4.77 -1.93
N ARG A 56 14.46 -4.36 -2.74
CA ARG A 56 14.36 -3.19 -3.63
C ARG A 56 13.53 -3.55 -4.86
N SER A 57 12.21 -3.53 -4.72
CA SER A 57 11.27 -3.66 -5.83
C SER A 57 10.57 -2.34 -6.11
N GLN A 58 10.43 -2.01 -7.39
CA GLN A 58 9.77 -0.77 -7.84
C GLN A 58 8.30 -0.74 -7.41
N ASP A 59 7.67 -1.90 -7.35
CA ASP A 59 6.31 -2.10 -6.84
C ASP A 59 6.16 -1.70 -5.37
N ARG A 60 7.14 -2.07 -4.52
CA ARG A 60 7.16 -1.67 -3.11
C ARG A 60 7.31 -0.16 -2.96
N VAL A 61 8.17 0.47 -3.77
CA VAL A 61 8.33 1.92 -3.78
C VAL A 61 7.01 2.60 -4.16
N ALA A 62 6.35 2.13 -5.23
CA ALA A 62 5.07 2.67 -5.66
C ALA A 62 3.96 2.51 -4.60
N ALA A 63 3.91 1.37 -3.91
CA ALA A 63 2.97 1.14 -2.81
C ALA A 63 3.20 2.07 -1.60
N LEU A 64 4.47 2.27 -1.22
CA LEU A 64 4.84 3.20 -0.15
C LEU A 64 4.44 4.65 -0.51
N VAL A 65 4.79 5.11 -1.71
CA VAL A 65 4.43 6.47 -2.18
C VAL A 65 2.92 6.65 -2.26
N ARG A 66 2.18 5.65 -2.75
CA ARG A 66 0.72 5.69 -2.79
C ARG A 66 0.13 5.81 -1.39
N ARG A 67 0.59 5.00 -0.43
CA ARG A 67 0.10 5.05 0.95
C ARG A 67 0.46 6.36 1.66
N ALA A 68 1.69 6.85 1.47
CA ALA A 68 2.11 8.16 1.94
C ALA A 68 1.19 9.27 1.44
N THR A 69 0.80 9.22 0.17
CA THR A 69 -0.11 10.21 -0.45
C THR A 69 -1.47 10.17 0.23
N CYS A 70 -2.00 8.97 0.52
CA CYS A 70 -3.26 8.80 1.23
C CYS A 70 -3.19 9.43 2.63
N TYR A 71 -2.12 9.17 3.37
CA TYR A 71 -1.90 9.75 4.70
C TYR A 71 -1.76 11.26 4.65
N ALA A 72 -1.01 11.81 3.70
CA ALA A 72 -0.85 13.26 3.54
C ALA A 72 -2.19 13.95 3.23
N CYS A 73 -3.02 13.37 2.35
CA CYS A 73 -4.37 13.86 2.08
C CYS A 73 -5.28 13.80 3.31
N ASN A 74 -5.08 12.80 4.18
CA ASN A 74 -5.79 12.67 5.46
C ASN A 74 -5.14 13.47 6.62
N LYS A 75 -4.16 14.33 6.33
CA LYS A 75 -3.40 15.12 7.32
C LYS A 75 -2.62 14.30 8.36
N GLN A 76 -2.37 13.03 8.06
CA GLN A 76 -1.54 12.11 8.84
C GLN A 76 -0.08 12.23 8.42
N TYR A 77 0.53 13.39 8.69
CA TYR A 77 1.82 13.73 8.09
C TYR A 77 2.99 12.92 8.63
N ARG A 78 2.91 12.37 9.86
CA ARG A 78 3.97 11.52 10.43
C ARG A 78 4.02 10.17 9.73
N GLU A 79 2.86 9.58 9.50
CA GLU A 79 2.73 8.33 8.74
C GLU A 79 3.16 8.52 7.29
N ALA A 80 2.76 9.65 6.68
CA ALA A 80 3.22 10.02 5.34
C ALA A 80 4.74 10.17 5.26
N GLN A 81 5.36 10.83 6.24
CA GLN A 81 6.82 10.97 6.33
C GLN A 81 7.51 9.61 6.41
N SER A 82 7.06 8.73 7.31
CA SER A 82 7.66 7.40 7.48
C SER A 82 7.63 6.57 6.20
N ASP A 83 6.51 6.61 5.46
CA ASP A 83 6.40 5.91 4.18
C ASP A 83 7.28 6.55 3.09
N CYS A 84 7.42 7.88 3.07
CA CYS A 84 8.32 8.56 2.13
C CYS A 84 9.80 8.23 2.40
N GLU A 85 10.21 8.19 3.67
CA GLU A 85 11.56 7.81 4.08
C GLU A 85 11.87 6.37 3.65
N ALA A 86 10.95 5.43 3.92
CA ALA A 86 11.09 4.05 3.48
C ALA A 86 11.16 3.91 1.94
N ALA A 87 10.40 4.73 1.20
CA ALA A 87 10.47 4.76 -0.25
C ALA A 87 11.85 5.24 -0.75
N LEU A 88 12.41 6.28 -0.12
CA LEU A 88 13.71 6.86 -0.47
C LEU A 88 14.90 5.98 -0.05
N GLU A 89 14.75 5.14 0.97
CA GLU A 89 15.76 4.10 1.29
C GLU A 89 15.88 3.06 0.17
N LEU A 90 14.77 2.77 -0.53
CA LEU A 90 14.72 1.80 -1.62
C LEU A 90 15.07 2.43 -2.97
N ASP A 91 14.57 3.64 -3.23
CA ASP A 91 14.79 4.43 -4.44
C ASP A 91 15.09 5.91 -4.06
N PRO A 92 16.37 6.24 -3.83
CA PRO A 92 16.78 7.60 -3.45
C PRO A 92 16.46 8.68 -4.50
N GLU A 93 16.26 8.30 -5.76
CA GLU A 93 15.95 9.23 -6.86
C GLU A 93 14.44 9.44 -7.05
N ASN A 94 13.61 8.81 -6.21
CA ASN A 94 12.16 8.94 -6.30
C ASN A 94 11.71 10.39 -6.04
N THR A 95 11.32 11.08 -7.11
CA THR A 95 10.96 12.50 -7.04
C THR A 95 9.65 12.72 -6.30
N ASP A 96 8.68 11.82 -6.46
CA ASP A 96 7.38 11.91 -5.79
C ASP A 96 7.53 11.80 -4.27
N ALA A 97 8.29 10.81 -3.79
CA ALA A 97 8.60 10.66 -2.37
C ALA A 97 9.31 11.90 -1.79
N ARG A 98 10.27 12.47 -2.51
CA ARG A 98 10.96 13.72 -2.10
C ARG A 98 10.00 14.91 -1.98
N VAL A 99 9.15 15.11 -2.99
CA VAL A 99 8.19 16.22 -3.01
C VAL A 99 7.16 16.06 -1.88
N LEU A 100 6.66 14.84 -1.69
CA LEU A 100 5.68 14.54 -0.66
C LEU A 100 6.27 14.70 0.74
N LEU A 101 7.50 14.23 0.96
CA LEU A 101 8.22 14.43 2.22
C LEU A 101 8.43 15.91 2.53
N ALA A 102 8.90 16.70 1.55
CA ALA A 102 9.08 18.13 1.72
C ALA A 102 7.75 18.83 2.09
N LYS A 103 6.64 18.44 1.45
CA LYS A 103 5.31 18.94 1.76
C LYS A 103 4.85 18.52 3.16
N GLY A 104 5.09 17.28 3.55
CA GLY A 104 4.77 16.77 4.89
C GLY A 104 5.52 17.52 5.99
N LEU A 105 6.83 17.74 5.80
CA LEU A 105 7.66 18.50 6.74
C LEU A 105 7.23 19.96 6.91
N LEU A 106 6.66 20.59 5.89
CA LEU A 106 6.12 21.95 5.98
C LEU A 106 4.77 22.04 6.70
N LEU A 107 4.04 20.92 6.81
CA LEU A 107 2.67 20.86 7.35
C LEU A 107 2.58 20.14 8.71
N LEU A 108 3.70 19.61 9.21
CA LEU A 108 3.87 19.05 10.55
C LEU A 108 3.99 20.16 11.61
#